data_AF-A0A0Q4BM22-F1
#
_entry.id   AF-A0A0Q4BM22-F1
#
_cell.length_a   1.000
_cell.length_b   1.000
_cell.length_c   1.000
_cell.angle_alpha   90.00
_cell.angle_beta   90.00
_cell.angle_gamma   90.00
#
_symmetry.space_group_name_H-M   'P 1'
#
loop_
_entity.id
_entity.type
_entity.pdbx_description
1 polymer ?
#
loop_
_entity_poly.entity_id
_entity_poly.type
_entity_poly.pdbx_seq_one_letter_code
_entity_poly.pdbx_strand_id
1 'polypeptide(L)' 'MRTKPGVCRRKARFTDEVDALAVAAKAPFPLRSYRCELCRHFHLTGRTKGMKLPRFEQARRAAITAS' A
#
# COMPACT_ATOMS: atom_id res chain seq x y z
N MET A 1 6.44 3.00 9.49
CA MET A 1 5.19 3.55 10.07
C MET A 1 4.93 2.80 11.37
N ARG A 2 4.85 3.47 12.52
CA ARG A 2 4.70 2.78 13.82
C ARG A 2 3.26 2.26 13.95
N THR A 3 3.06 0.96 13.78
CA THR A 3 1.72 0.34 13.80
C THR A 3 1.37 -0.07 15.23
N LYS A 4 0.23 0.40 15.74
CA LYS A 4 -0.32 -0.02 17.04
C LYS A 4 -1.01 -1.40 16.91
N PRO A 5 -1.02 -2.26 17.95
CA PRO A 5 -1.63 -3.59 17.89
C PRO A 5 -3.10 -3.59 17.41
N GLY A 6 -3.92 -2.66 17.91
CA GLY A 6 -5.32 -2.53 17.49
C GLY A 6 -5.49 -2.09 16.03
N VAL A 7 -4.51 -1.39 15.44
CA VAL A 7 -4.52 -1.06 14.01
C VAL A 7 -4.09 -2.29 13.19
N CYS A 8 -3.01 -2.98 13.62
CA CYS A 8 -2.54 -4.20 12.96
C CYS A 8 -3.61 -5.30 12.91
N ARG A 9 -4.44 -5.43 13.93
CA ARG A 9 -5.58 -6.37 13.95
C ARG A 9 -6.69 -6.02 12.96
N ARG A 10 -6.91 -4.73 12.68
CA ARG A 10 -7.97 -4.27 11.77
C ARG A 10 -7.56 -4.19 10.31
N LYS A 11 -6.24 -4.16 10.05
CA LYS A 11 -5.69 -4.07 8.70
C LYS A 11 -5.72 -5.43 8.01
N ALA A 12 -6.03 -5.44 6.72
CA ALA A 12 -5.79 -6.59 5.85
C ALA A 12 -4.31 -7.00 5.91
N ARG A 13 -4.05 -8.31 5.96
CA ARG A 13 -2.73 -8.92 6.11
C ARG A 13 -2.42 -9.76 4.89
N PHE A 14 -1.26 -9.53 4.29
CA PHE A 14 -0.75 -10.31 3.17
C PHE A 14 0.59 -10.92 3.56
N THR A 15 0.80 -12.19 3.22
CA THR A 15 2.06 -12.89 3.49
C THR A 15 3.16 -12.39 2.55
N ASP A 16 2.81 -12.08 1.31
CA ASP A 16 3.72 -11.60 0.29
C ASP A 16 3.45 -10.14 -0.10
N GLU A 17 4.50 -9.43 -0.54
CA GLU A 17 4.36 -8.05 -1.01
C GLU A 17 3.60 -7.98 -2.34
N VAL A 18 3.78 -8.96 -3.22
CA VAL A 18 3.15 -9.03 -4.54
C VAL A 18 1.63 -9.09 -4.40
N ASP A 19 1.11 -9.90 -3.46
CA ASP A 19 -0.34 -9.97 -3.17
C ASP A 19 -0.88 -8.62 -2.69
N ALA A 20 -0.15 -7.96 -1.79
CA ALA A 20 -0.54 -6.63 -1.32
C ALA A 20 -0.57 -5.62 -2.47
N LEU A 21 0.44 -5.63 -3.34
CA LEU A 21 0.51 -4.74 -4.50
C LEU A 21 -0.59 -5.02 -5.52
N ALA A 22 -0.96 -6.30 -5.73
CA ALA A 22 -2.05 -6.67 -6.62
C ALA A 22 -3.41 -6.12 -6.13
N VAL A 23 -3.66 -6.16 -4.82
CA VAL A 23 -4.85 -5.53 -4.23
C VAL A 23 -4.76 -4.00 -4.33
N ALA A 24 -3.59 -3.42 -4.07
CA ALA A 24 -3.39 -1.97 -4.16
C ALA A 24 -3.63 -1.43 -5.58
N ALA A 25 -3.25 -2.19 -6.61
CA ALA A 25 -3.45 -1.82 -8.02
C ALA A 25 -4.93 -1.82 -8.43
N LYS A 26 -5.76 -2.68 -7.83
CA LYS A 26 -7.20 -2.76 -8.09
C LYS A 26 -8.01 -1.71 -7.33
N ALA A 27 -7.42 -1.06 -6.33
CA ALA A 27 -8.13 -0.10 -5.50
C ALA A 27 -8.41 1.20 -6.27
N PRO A 28 -9.61 1.81 -6.10
CA PRO A 28 -9.94 3.05 -6.79
C PRO A 28 -9.08 4.24 -6.31
N PHE A 29 -8.53 4.17 -5.10
CA PHE A 29 -7.67 5.18 -4.49
C PHE A 29 -6.23 4.67 -4.29
N PRO A 30 -5.23 5.56 -4.23
CA PRO A 30 -3.83 5.16 -4.11
C PRO A 30 -3.55 4.43 -2.79
N LEU A 31 -3.20 3.15 -2.89
CA LEU A 31 -2.73 2.32 -1.79
C LEU A 31 -1.26 1.94 -1.95
N ARG A 32 -0.60 1.69 -0.82
CA ARG A 32 0.81 1.27 -0.77
C ARG A 32 0.99 0.10 0.18
N SER A 33 1.78 -0.87 -0.23
CA SER A 33 2.29 -1.91 0.66
C SER A 33 3.28 -1.31 1.65
N TYR A 34 3.29 -1.81 2.87
CA TYR A 34 4.39 -1.63 3.80
C TYR A 34 4.52 -2.87 4.68
N ARG A 35 5.76 -3.23 5.02
CA ARG A 35 6.02 -4.30 5.97
C ARG A 35 5.74 -3.82 7.38
N CYS A 36 4.93 -4.56 8.11
CA CYS A 36 4.56 -4.20 9.47
C CYS A 36 5.65 -4.62 10.46
N GLU A 37 6.22 -3.67 11.21
CA GLU A 37 7.20 -3.99 12.26
C GLU A 37 6.65 -4.90 13.37
N LEU A 38 5.32 -4.94 13.56
CA LEU A 38 4.69 -5.73 14.62
C LEU A 38 4.45 -7.18 14.22
N CYS A 39 3.71 -7.41 13.13
CA CYS A 39 3.33 -8.75 12.70
C CYS A 39 4.21 -9.30 11.57
N ARG A 40 5.12 -8.50 11.01
CA ARG A 40 6.02 -8.83 9.89
C ARG A 40 5.33 -9.19 8.56
N HIS A 41 4.00 -9.13 8.49
CA HIS A 41 3.21 -9.23 7.27
C HIS A 41 3.14 -7.90 6.53
N PHE A 42 2.64 -7.92 5.30
CA PHE A 42 2.39 -6.73 4.49
C PHE A 42 0.99 -6.18 4.73
N HIS A 43 0.91 -4.87 4.88
CA HIS A 43 -0.34 -4.12 5.06
C HIS A 43 -0.47 -3.03 4.01
N LEU A 44 -1.70 -2.55 3.83
CA LEU A 44 -2.01 -1.44 2.94
C LEU A 44 -2.22 -0.13 3.71
N THR A 45 -1.64 0.94 3.16
CA THR A 45 -1.82 2.30 3.65
C THR A 45 -2.19 3.26 2.51
N GLY A 46 -3.16 4.13 2.77
CA GLY A 46 -3.49 5.26 1.90
C GLY A 46 -2.60 6.48 2.14
N ARG A 47 -1.62 6.39 3.05
CA ARG A 47 -0.68 7.49 3.28
C ARG A 47 0.20 7.65 2.03
N THR A 48 0.08 8.81 1.38
CA THR A 48 0.83 9.13 0.16
C THR A 48 1.95 10.12 0.38
N LYS A 49 1.83 11.02 1.36
CA LYS A 49 2.82 12.06 1.68
C LYS A 49 4.11 11.43 2.24
N GLY A 50 5.24 11.69 1.57
CA GLY A 50 6.58 11.28 2.00
C GLY A 50 6.90 9.79 1.82
N MET A 51 6.11 9.05 1.04
CA MET A 51 6.39 7.64 0.71
C MET A 51 6.78 7.51 -0.77
N LYS A 52 7.51 6.45 -1.13
CA LYS A 52 7.79 6.08 -2.53
C LYS A 52 6.54 5.50 -3.19
N LEU A 53 6.17 5.98 -4.38
CA LEU A 53 5.01 5.47 -5.10
C LEU A 53 5.32 4.09 -5.70
N PRO A 54 4.43 3.11 -5.59
CA PRO A 54 4.52 1.87 -6.37
C PRO A 54 4.55 2.16 -7.88
N ARG A 55 5.20 1.30 -8.67
CA ARG A 55 5.33 1.49 -10.13
C ARG A 55 3.99 1.66 -10.83
N PHE A 56 2.98 0.85 -10.46
CA PHE A 56 1.64 0.95 -11.04
C PHE A 56 0.98 2.31 -10.78
N GLU A 57 1.20 2.90 -9.61
CA GLU A 57 0.63 4.19 -9.23
C GLU A 57 1.36 5.36 -9.92
N GLN A 58 2.67 5.21 -10.17
CA GLN A 58 3.41 6.16 -11.01
C GLN A 58 2.87 6.16 -12.45
N ALA A 59 2.67 4.97 -13.02
CA ALA A 59 2.10 4.83 -14.36
C ALA A 59 0.68 5.43 -14.45
N ARG A 60 -0.18 5.17 -13.45
CA ARG A 60 -1.53 5.75 -13.37
C ARG A 60 -1.51 7.28 -13.40
N ARG A 61 -0.61 7.90 -12.65
CA ARG A 61 -0.46 9.37 -12.62
C ARG A 61 0.08 9.92 -13.93
N ALA A 62 1.07 9.26 -14.53
CA ALA A 62 1.61 9.66 -15.83
C ALA A 62 0.53 9.65 -16.91
N ALA A 63 -0.34 8.62 -16.93
CA ALA A 63 -1.46 8.54 -17.86
C ALA A 63 -2.47 9.69 -17.67
N ILE A 64 -2.80 10.04 -16.41
CA ILE A 64 -3.69 11.17 -16.10
C ILE A 64 -3.11 12.50 -16.57
N THR A 65 -1.80 12.72 -16.38
CA THR A 65 -1.14 13.99 -16.78
C THR A 65 -0.95 14.10 -18.30
N ALA A 66 -0.90 12.98 -19.02
CA ALA A 66 -0.78 12.95 -20.47
C ALA A 66 -2.13 13.09 -21.21
N SER A 67 -3.25 13.12 -20.47
CA SER A 67 -4.62 13.30 -20.97
C SER A 67 -5.05 14.75 -20.87
#